data_AF-K1SBD8-F1
#
_entry.id   AF-K1SBD8-F1
#
_cell.length_a   1.000
_cell.length_b   1.000
_cell.length_c   1.000
_cell.angle_alpha   90.00
_cell.angle_beta   90.00
_cell.angle_gamma   90.00
#
_symmetry.space_group_name_H-M   'P 1'
#
loop_
_entity.id
_entity.type
_entity.pdbx_description
1 polymer ?
#
loop_
_entity_poly.entity_id
_entity_poly.type
_entity_poly.pdbx_seq_one_letter_code
_entity_poly.pdbx_strand_id
1 'polypeptide(L)'
;DSVTLNRALKTLMEKHPKLLFVEFCETDYYGHHGKWQEYLNAAHQNDQFIRQLWKCCQQDPFYKGNTTFLITCDHGRGESLGVHANRGEVDSKASWTEHGKEIKGSNQTWLVAFGKDIQHLGEMEGGRTIYTKQVAPTIASILKVPFTNDDNQQPEASPIYKILK
;
A
#
# COMPACT_ATOMS: atom_id res chain seq x y z
N ASP A 1 -0.13 14.55 -5.00
CA ASP A 1 0.65 13.85 -3.96
C ASP A 1 1.63 14.71 -3.17
N SER A 2 2.38 15.63 -3.79
CA SER A 2 3.36 16.48 -3.06
C SER A 2 2.76 17.30 -1.90
N VAL A 3 1.56 17.86 -2.08
CA VAL A 3 0.82 18.57 -1.01
C VAL A 3 0.51 17.62 0.15
N THR A 4 0.09 16.39 -0.15
CA THR A 4 -0.20 15.36 0.85
C THR A 4 1.06 14.98 1.63
N LEU A 5 2.18 14.76 0.94
CA LEU A 5 3.47 14.50 1.60
C LEU A 5 3.85 15.63 2.57
N ASN A 6 3.80 16.88 2.12
CA ASN A 6 4.18 18.03 2.94
C ASN A 6 3.31 18.14 4.20
N ARG A 7 2.01 17.84 4.08
CA ARG A 7 1.11 17.77 5.24
C ARG A 7 1.46 16.60 6.15
N ALA A 8 1.76 15.42 5.61
CA ALA A 8 2.15 14.26 6.37
C ALA A 8 3.44 14.52 7.17
N LEU A 9 4.49 15.06 6.54
CA LEU A 9 5.74 15.45 7.19
C LEU A 9 5.50 16.48 8.30
N LYS A 10 4.71 17.52 8.02
CA LYS A 10 4.36 18.53 9.02
C LYS A 10 3.63 17.91 10.22
N THR A 11 2.64 17.05 9.97
CA THR A 11 1.91 16.35 11.04
C THR A 11 2.84 15.45 11.86
N LEU A 12 3.77 14.72 11.23
CA LEU A 12 4.73 13.89 11.94
C LEU A 12 5.59 14.72 12.92
N MET A 13 6.09 15.88 12.46
CA MET A 13 6.97 16.75 13.24
C MET A 13 6.26 17.54 14.34
N GLU A 14 5.02 17.98 14.10
CA GLU A 14 4.31 18.88 15.02
C GLU A 14 3.38 18.18 16.00
N LYS A 15 2.88 16.98 15.65
CA LYS A 15 1.79 16.32 16.38
C LYS A 15 2.17 14.98 16.99
N HIS A 16 3.29 14.39 16.58
CA HIS A 16 3.74 13.07 17.07
C HIS A 16 2.62 12.00 17.09
N PRO A 17 1.80 11.84 16.04
CA PRO A 17 0.71 10.87 16.08
C PRO A 17 1.22 9.42 16.23
N LYS A 18 0.44 8.59 16.93
CA LYS A 18 0.69 7.14 17.02
C LYS A 18 0.25 6.36 15.77
N LEU A 19 -0.63 6.95 14.95
CA LEU A 19 -1.10 6.41 13.68
C LEU A 19 -1.26 7.57 12.69
N LEU A 20 -0.68 7.42 11.51
CA LEU A 20 -0.86 8.34 10.39
C LEU A 20 -1.22 7.52 9.15
N PHE A 21 -2.30 7.91 8.48
CA PHE A 21 -2.70 7.38 7.18
C PHE A 21 -2.36 8.42 6.12
N VAL A 22 -1.68 7.98 5.05
CA VAL A 22 -1.26 8.83 3.94
C VAL A 22 -1.69 8.13 2.65
N GLU A 23 -2.43 8.85 1.81
CA GLU A 23 -2.92 8.35 0.54
C GLU A 23 -2.34 9.18 -0.60
N PHE A 24 -1.84 8.49 -1.62
CA PHE A 24 -1.27 9.08 -2.83
C PHE A 24 -2.10 8.59 -4.01
N CYS A 25 -2.52 9.50 -4.89
CA CYS A 25 -3.50 9.20 -5.95
C CYS A 25 -2.98 9.43 -7.37
N GLU A 26 -1.77 9.96 -7.56
CA GLU A 26 -1.30 10.36 -8.90
C GLU A 26 -1.15 9.15 -9.84
N THR A 27 -0.77 7.98 -9.32
CA THR A 27 -0.74 6.74 -10.13
C THR A 27 -2.13 6.35 -10.62
N ASP A 28 -3.19 6.58 -9.84
CA ASP A 28 -4.56 6.36 -10.29
C ASP A 28 -5.00 7.37 -11.33
N TYR A 29 -4.77 8.64 -11.03
CA TYR A 29 -5.07 9.72 -11.95
C TYR A 29 -4.43 9.52 -13.32
N TYR A 30 -3.12 9.25 -13.39
CA TYR A 30 -2.44 9.04 -14.67
C TYR A 30 -2.81 7.72 -15.34
N GLY A 31 -3.14 6.69 -14.56
CA GLY A 31 -3.71 5.44 -15.06
C GLY A 31 -4.98 5.68 -15.87
N HIS A 32 -5.97 6.33 -15.27
CA HIS A 32 -7.25 6.68 -15.92
C HIS A 32 -7.09 7.50 -17.20
N HIS A 33 -6.05 8.32 -17.28
CA HIS A 33 -5.79 9.15 -18.45
C HIS A 33 -4.90 8.48 -19.52
N GLY A 34 -4.54 7.21 -19.35
CA GLY A 34 -3.67 6.50 -20.30
C GLY A 34 -2.25 7.07 -20.40
N LYS A 35 -1.81 7.82 -19.38
CA LYS A 35 -0.53 8.53 -19.37
C LYS A 35 0.57 7.65 -18.78
N TRP A 36 1.06 6.71 -19.58
CA TRP A 36 1.98 5.67 -19.11
C TRP A 36 3.29 6.23 -18.52
N GLN A 37 3.89 7.22 -19.18
CA GLN A 37 5.14 7.82 -18.69
C GLN A 37 4.92 8.54 -17.35
N GLU A 38 3.83 9.30 -17.24
CA GLU A 38 3.47 10.02 -16.02
C GLU A 38 3.07 9.06 -14.89
N TYR A 39 2.41 7.94 -15.22
CA TYR A 39 2.13 6.85 -14.29
C TYR A 39 3.43 6.30 -13.66
N LEU A 40 4.43 5.97 -14.50
CA LEU A 40 5.73 5.49 -14.01
C LEU A 40 6.48 6.56 -13.21
N ASN A 41 6.43 7.81 -13.67
CA ASN A 41 7.04 8.93 -12.94
C ASN A 41 6.38 9.12 -11.57
N ALA A 42 5.05 9.03 -11.48
CA ALA A 42 4.31 9.11 -10.22
C ALA A 42 4.66 7.95 -9.28
N ALA A 43 4.79 6.72 -9.80
CA ALA A 43 5.22 5.57 -9.01
C ALA A 43 6.63 5.79 -8.42
N HIS A 44 7.60 6.23 -9.23
CA HIS A 44 8.93 6.59 -8.75
C HIS A 44 8.92 7.75 -7.75
N GLN A 45 8.07 8.75 -7.98
CA GLN A 45 7.95 9.90 -7.09
C GLN A 45 7.38 9.49 -5.72
N ASN A 46 6.39 8.59 -5.70
CA ASN A 46 5.81 8.03 -4.49
C ASN A 46 6.81 7.17 -3.70
N ASP A 47 7.67 6.41 -4.37
CA ASP A 47 8.81 5.73 -3.71
C ASP A 47 9.73 6.73 -2.99
N GLN A 48 10.08 7.85 -3.63
CA GLN A 48 10.86 8.92 -2.98
C GLN A 48 10.10 9.59 -1.82
N PHE A 49 8.78 9.70 -1.90
CA PHE A 49 7.95 10.24 -0.82
C PHE A 49 7.91 9.30 0.38
N ILE A 50 7.76 7.99 0.16
CA ILE A 50 7.86 6.96 1.20
C ILE A 50 9.24 7.04 1.87
N ARG A 51 10.32 7.19 1.09
CA ARG A 51 11.68 7.36 1.63
C ARG A 51 11.80 8.61 2.51
N GLN A 52 11.15 9.72 2.15
CA GLN A 52 11.15 10.95 2.96
C GLN A 52 10.40 10.77 4.28
N LEU A 53 9.22 10.13 4.25
CA LEU A 53 8.47 9.79 5.46
C LEU A 53 9.30 8.88 6.39
N TRP A 54 9.92 7.84 5.83
CA TRP A 54 10.82 6.96 6.59
C TRP A 54 11.98 7.74 7.23
N LYS A 55 12.68 8.58 6.46
CA LYS A 55 13.79 9.40 6.98
C LYS A 55 13.34 10.34 8.09
N CYS A 56 12.17 10.97 7.95
CA CYS A 56 11.58 11.81 8.99
C CYS A 56 11.39 11.00 10.29
N CYS A 57 10.79 9.80 10.21
CA CYS A 57 10.66 8.91 11.35
C CYS A 57 12.01 8.46 11.94
N GLN A 58 13.06 8.28 11.13
CA GLN A 58 14.38 7.89 11.65
C GLN A 58 15.15 9.01 12.35
N GLN A 59 14.78 10.27 12.10
CA GLN A 59 15.42 11.44 12.70
C GLN A 59 14.82 11.83 14.06
N ASP A 60 13.59 11.39 14.34
CA ASP A 60 12.88 11.69 15.58
C ASP A 60 12.98 10.52 16.58
N PRO A 61 13.48 10.74 17.81
CA PRO A 61 13.55 9.70 18.84
C PRO A 61 12.20 9.05 19.19
N PHE A 62 11.08 9.76 19.01
CA PHE A 62 9.75 9.22 19.26
C PHE A 62 9.39 8.08 18.30
N TYR A 63 9.84 8.17 17.04
CA TYR A 63 9.54 7.23 15.96
C TYR A 63 10.66 6.22 15.68
N LYS A 64 11.92 6.62 15.84
CA LYS A 64 13.08 5.82 15.45
C LYS A 64 13.09 4.46 16.16
N GLY A 65 13.13 3.37 15.38
CA GLY A 65 13.06 2.00 15.91
C GLY A 65 11.71 1.63 16.54
N ASN A 66 10.73 2.53 16.50
CA ASN A 66 9.42 2.38 17.12
C ASN A 66 8.23 2.51 16.14
N THR A 67 8.52 2.70 14.85
CA THR A 67 7.50 2.84 13.80
C THR A 67 7.43 1.62 12.89
N THR A 68 6.22 1.26 12.51
CA THR A 68 5.90 0.26 11.49
C THR A 68 5.33 0.96 10.26
N PHE A 69 5.79 0.56 9.08
CA PHE A 69 5.24 0.98 7.79
C PHE A 69 4.48 -0.20 7.18
N LEU A 70 3.23 0.06 6.81
CA LEU A 70 2.40 -0.82 5.99
C LEU A 70 2.00 -0.03 4.74
N ILE A 71 2.33 -0.56 3.57
CA ILE A 71 2.13 0.10 2.28
C ILE A 71 1.39 -0.87 1.38
N THR A 72 0.26 -0.43 0.84
CA THR A 72 -0.63 -1.23 -0.01
C THR A 72 -1.38 -0.28 -0.94
N CYS A 73 -2.12 -0.86 -1.88
CA CYS A 73 -3.14 -0.18 -2.66
C CYS A 73 -4.52 -0.72 -2.28
N ASP A 74 -5.56 0.06 -2.59
CA ASP A 74 -6.97 -0.33 -2.50
C ASP A 74 -7.38 -1.23 -3.68
N HIS A 75 -6.80 -1.01 -4.86
CA HIS A 75 -6.96 -1.85 -6.04
C HIS A 75 -5.71 -1.90 -6.94
N GLY A 76 -5.74 -2.79 -7.93
CA GLY A 76 -4.79 -2.88 -9.02
C GLY A 76 -5.31 -2.24 -10.31
N ARG A 77 -4.69 -2.58 -11.44
CA ARG A 77 -4.96 -2.02 -12.78
C ARG A 77 -5.26 -3.10 -13.82
N GLY A 78 -5.80 -4.24 -13.39
CA GLY A 78 -6.11 -5.34 -14.29
C GLY A 78 -4.92 -6.26 -14.59
N GLU A 79 -5.24 -7.44 -15.10
CA GLU A 79 -4.30 -8.29 -15.81
C GLU A 79 -3.90 -7.56 -17.08
N SER A 80 -2.78 -6.86 -17.00
CA SER A 80 -1.98 -6.60 -18.19
C SER A 80 -1.49 -7.96 -18.66
N LEU A 81 -2.02 -8.49 -19.77
CA LEU A 81 -1.21 -9.35 -20.63
C LEU A 81 -0.12 -8.47 -21.25
N GLY A 82 0.76 -7.96 -20.39
CA GLY A 82 1.86 -7.09 -20.72
C GLY A 82 3.04 -7.90 -21.20
N VAL A 83 3.88 -7.21 -21.96
CA VAL A 83 5.07 -7.68 -22.69
C VAL A 83 5.97 -8.68 -21.92
N HIS A 84 6.01 -8.63 -20.59
CA HIS A 84 6.82 -9.54 -19.78
C HIS A 84 6.35 -11.00 -19.80
N ALA A 85 5.07 -11.28 -20.06
CA ALA A 85 4.56 -12.64 -20.26
C ALA A 85 4.44 -13.02 -21.75
N ASN A 86 4.25 -12.05 -22.65
CA ASN A 86 3.85 -12.28 -24.05
C ASN A 86 4.87 -11.82 -25.12
N ARG A 87 6.18 -11.78 -24.82
CA ARG A 87 7.25 -11.54 -25.81
C ARG A 87 7.02 -10.35 -26.78
N GLY A 88 6.31 -9.30 -26.35
CA GLY A 88 6.09 -8.09 -27.16
C GLY A 88 4.67 -7.86 -27.67
N GLU A 89 3.71 -8.75 -27.42
CA GLU A 89 2.30 -8.49 -27.79
C GLU A 89 1.56 -7.76 -26.66
N VAL A 90 1.07 -6.55 -26.95
CA VAL A 90 0.20 -5.77 -26.06
C VAL A 90 -1.23 -6.20 -26.33
N ASP A 91 -1.90 -6.77 -25.33
CA ASP A 91 -3.34 -7.03 -25.41
C ASP A 91 -4.10 -5.70 -25.54
N SER A 92 -4.77 -5.49 -26.68
CA SER A 92 -5.59 -4.30 -26.93
C SER A 92 -6.83 -4.20 -26.03
N LYS A 93 -7.11 -5.26 -25.25
CA LYS A 93 -8.13 -5.30 -24.20
C LYS A 93 -7.56 -5.21 -22.77
N ALA A 94 -6.23 -5.14 -22.60
CA ALA A 94 -5.62 -4.90 -21.29
C ALA A 94 -5.95 -3.48 -20.82
N SER A 95 -7.01 -3.38 -20.01
CA SER A 95 -7.53 -2.11 -19.52
C SER A 95 -6.75 -1.66 -18.28
N TRP A 96 -5.45 -1.42 -18.45
CA TRP A 96 -4.60 -0.86 -17.40
C TRP A 96 -5.01 0.56 -17.00
N THR A 97 -5.83 1.20 -17.83
CA THR A 97 -6.39 2.51 -17.56
C THR A 97 -7.61 2.45 -16.64
N GLU A 98 -8.23 1.30 -16.45
CA GLU A 98 -9.43 1.16 -15.63
C GLU A 98 -9.23 0.15 -14.49
N HIS A 99 -10.21 0.13 -13.60
CA HIS A 99 -10.33 -0.88 -12.56
C HIS A 99 -11.81 -1.09 -12.22
N GLY A 100 -12.12 -2.21 -11.57
CA GLY A 100 -13.47 -2.53 -11.13
C GLY A 100 -13.80 -4.00 -11.32
N LYS A 101 -15.04 -4.39 -11.03
CA LYS A 101 -15.48 -5.80 -11.10
C LYS A 101 -15.34 -6.39 -12.51
N GLU A 102 -15.49 -5.55 -13.54
CA GLU A 102 -15.38 -5.94 -14.94
C GLU A 102 -13.93 -6.01 -15.44
N ILE A 103 -12.97 -5.41 -14.70
CA ILE A 103 -11.57 -5.41 -15.08
C ILE A 103 -10.87 -6.57 -14.39
N LYS A 104 -10.78 -7.69 -15.11
CA LYS A 104 -10.12 -8.91 -14.62
C LYS A 104 -8.73 -8.58 -14.06
N GLY A 105 -8.44 -9.01 -12.83
CA GLY A 105 -7.17 -8.79 -12.17
C GLY A 105 -6.99 -7.43 -11.49
N SER A 106 -7.91 -6.47 -11.67
CA SER A 106 -7.79 -5.16 -11.00
C SER A 106 -8.08 -5.24 -9.50
N ASN A 107 -8.49 -6.40 -9.00
CA ASN A 107 -8.61 -6.70 -7.58
C ASN A 107 -7.31 -7.19 -6.94
N GLN A 108 -6.26 -7.44 -7.73
CA GLN A 108 -4.95 -7.83 -7.20
C GLN A 108 -4.19 -6.60 -6.70
N THR A 109 -3.71 -6.67 -5.47
CA THR A 109 -2.90 -5.64 -4.82
C THR A 109 -1.63 -6.26 -4.27
N TRP A 110 -0.76 -5.43 -3.70
CA TRP A 110 0.49 -5.84 -3.06
C TRP A 110 0.56 -5.22 -1.67
N LEU A 111 1.35 -5.85 -0.79
CA LEU A 111 1.60 -5.36 0.56
C LEU A 111 3.11 -5.36 0.82
N VAL A 112 3.63 -4.21 1.25
CA VAL A 112 4.95 -4.07 1.84
C VAL A 112 4.80 -3.74 3.32
N ALA A 113 5.51 -4.47 4.17
CA ALA A 113 5.53 -4.24 5.61
C ALA A 113 6.97 -4.22 6.12
N PHE A 114 7.33 -3.21 6.91
CA PHE A 114 8.65 -3.15 7.55
C PHE A 114 8.63 -2.27 8.81
N GLY A 115 9.69 -2.35 9.62
CA GLY A 115 9.87 -1.55 10.83
C GLY A 115 9.66 -2.35 12.12
N LYS A 116 9.17 -1.68 13.16
CA LYS A 116 8.96 -2.29 14.47
C LYS A 116 7.94 -3.45 14.37
N ASP A 117 8.20 -4.52 15.10
CA ASP A 117 7.32 -5.69 15.26
C ASP A 117 6.92 -6.40 13.94
N ILE A 118 7.63 -6.13 12.83
CA ILE A 118 7.49 -6.84 11.55
C ILE A 118 8.63 -7.83 11.33
N GLN A 119 8.31 -9.04 10.86
CA GLN A 119 9.29 -10.07 10.47
C GLN A 119 9.99 -9.72 9.15
N HIS A 120 11.29 -10.05 9.05
CA HIS A 120 12.07 -9.87 7.83
C HIS A 120 11.96 -11.10 6.93
N LEU A 121 10.84 -11.20 6.20
CA LEU A 121 10.57 -12.36 5.33
C LEU A 121 11.17 -12.23 3.93
N GLY A 122 11.65 -11.05 3.54
CA GLY A 122 12.08 -10.78 2.17
C GLY A 122 10.91 -10.66 1.20
N GLU A 123 11.21 -10.74 -0.10
CA GLU A 123 10.18 -10.87 -1.13
C GLU A 123 9.52 -12.25 -1.02
N MET A 124 8.19 -12.26 -1.02
CA MET A 124 7.40 -13.46 -0.77
C MET A 124 6.57 -13.75 -2.00
N GLU A 125 6.75 -14.95 -2.56
CA GLU A 125 5.93 -15.47 -3.64
C GLU A 125 5.19 -16.73 -3.21
N GLY A 126 3.99 -16.94 -3.76
CA GLY A 126 3.15 -18.08 -3.44
C GLY A 126 2.61 -18.09 -2.00
N GLY A 127 1.92 -19.17 -1.64
CA GLY A 127 1.26 -19.32 -0.34
C GLY A 127 -0.22 -18.91 -0.35
N ARG A 128 -0.79 -18.68 0.84
CA ARG A 128 -2.20 -18.32 0.99
C ARG A 128 -2.41 -16.86 0.58
N THR A 129 -3.50 -16.61 -0.13
CA THR A 129 -3.97 -15.26 -0.45
C THR A 129 -4.16 -14.46 0.83
N ILE A 130 -3.56 -13.27 0.85
CA ILE A 130 -3.82 -12.24 1.86
C ILE A 130 -4.87 -11.31 1.27
N TYR A 131 -5.86 -10.93 2.08
CA TYR A 131 -6.92 -10.02 1.66
C TYR A 131 -6.74 -8.64 2.30
N THR A 132 -7.06 -7.57 1.57
CA THR A 132 -7.01 -6.18 2.07
C THR A 132 -7.80 -5.99 3.37
N LYS A 133 -8.89 -6.74 3.58
CA LYS A 133 -9.66 -6.74 4.84
C LYS A 133 -8.84 -7.12 6.08
N GLN A 134 -7.67 -7.74 5.91
CA GLN A 134 -6.78 -8.10 7.01
C GLN A 134 -5.83 -6.96 7.42
N VAL A 135 -5.77 -5.85 6.67
CA VAL A 135 -4.87 -4.72 6.97
C VAL A 135 -5.29 -4.00 8.26
N ALA A 136 -6.57 -3.63 8.38
CA ALA A 136 -7.09 -2.95 9.56
C ALA A 136 -6.90 -3.74 10.89
N PRO A 137 -7.26 -5.03 10.99
CA PRO A 137 -6.99 -5.82 12.20
C PRO A 137 -5.49 -6.00 12.45
N THR A 138 -4.65 -6.02 11.41
CA THR A 138 -3.18 -6.03 11.58
C THR A 138 -2.68 -4.74 12.22
N ILE A 139 -3.16 -3.58 11.76
CA ILE A 139 -2.84 -2.28 12.38
C ILE A 139 -3.29 -2.26 13.84
N ALA A 140 -4.51 -2.72 14.13
CA ALA A 140 -5.02 -2.77 15.50
C ALA A 140 -4.18 -3.69 16.41
N SER A 141 -3.75 -4.84 15.89
CA SER A 141 -2.85 -5.75 16.61
C SER A 141 -1.50 -5.11 16.91
N ILE A 142 -0.91 -4.35 15.97
CA ILE A 142 0.36 -3.63 16.18
C ILE A 142 0.19 -2.54 17.26
N LEU A 143 -0.92 -1.80 17.20
CA LEU A 143 -1.22 -0.73 18.16
C LEU A 143 -1.75 -1.23 19.51
N LYS A 144 -2.05 -2.54 19.61
CA LYS A 144 -2.66 -3.18 20.79
C LYS A 144 -3.98 -2.51 21.20
N VAL A 145 -4.81 -2.17 20.21
CA VAL A 145 -6.15 -1.62 20.44
C VAL A 145 -7.21 -2.66 20.07
N PRO A 146 -8.39 -2.65 20.73
CA PRO A 146 -9.50 -3.50 20.31
C PRO A 146 -9.86 -3.24 18.85
N PHE A 147 -10.23 -4.32 18.14
CA PHE A 147 -10.77 -4.25 16.79
C PHE A 147 -12.08 -5.02 16.76
N THR A 148 -13.07 -4.46 16.08
CA THR A 148 -14.36 -5.08 15.82
C THR A 148 -14.73 -4.74 14.39
N ASN A 149 -15.17 -5.72 13.62
CA ASN A 149 -15.79 -5.44 12.34
C ASN A 149 -17.18 -4.86 12.59
N ASP A 150 -17.44 -3.66 12.08
CA ASP A 150 -18.79 -3.05 12.13
C ASP A 150 -19.81 -3.83 11.26
N ASP A 151 -19.31 -4.66 10.36
CA ASP A 151 -20.11 -5.41 9.41
C ASP A 151 -20.44 -6.82 9.96
N ASN A 152 -21.54 -6.91 10.71
CA ASN A 152 -22.08 -8.14 11.32
C ASN A 152 -22.35 -9.30 10.34
N GLN A 153 -22.14 -9.09 9.03
CA GLN A 153 -22.38 -10.06 7.96
C GLN A 153 -21.12 -10.83 7.54
N GLN A 154 -19.93 -10.45 8.01
CA GLN A 154 -18.68 -11.12 7.64
C GLN A 154 -17.89 -11.53 8.89
N PRO A 155 -17.32 -12.75 8.94
CA PRO A 155 -16.44 -13.15 10.03
C PRO A 155 -15.27 -12.17 10.13
N GLU A 156 -14.89 -11.84 11.36
CA GLU A 156 -13.80 -10.93 11.65
C GLU A 156 -12.53 -11.38 10.92
N ALA A 157 -11.96 -10.48 10.12
CA ALA A 157 -10.73 -10.79 9.41
C ALA A 157 -9.61 -10.87 10.45
N SER A 158 -8.92 -12.00 10.54
CA SER A 158 -7.77 -12.09 11.42
C SER A 158 -6.61 -11.24 10.89
N PRO A 159 -5.78 -10.66 11.79
CA PRO A 159 -4.52 -10.05 11.41
C PRO A 159 -3.69 -10.95 10.49
N ILE A 160 -2.79 -10.33 9.71
CA ILE A 160 -1.79 -11.04 8.92
C ILE A 160 -0.68 -11.51 9.87
N TYR A 161 -0.98 -12.52 10.71
CA TYR A 161 -0.06 -12.99 11.75
C TYR A 161 1.33 -13.36 11.23
N LYS A 162 1.40 -13.82 9.97
CA LYS A 162 2.66 -14.20 9.33
C LYS A 162 3.69 -13.06 9.29
N ILE A 163 3.27 -11.80 9.19
CA ILE A 163 4.21 -10.67 9.13
C ILE A 163 4.56 -10.08 10.50
N LEU A 164 3.87 -10.49 11.57
CA LEU A 164 4.05 -9.95 12.92
C LEU A 164 5.10 -10.75 13.70
N LYS A 165 5.90 -10.07 14.54
CA LYS A 165 6.83 -10.71 15.48
C LYS A 165 6.14 -11.27 16.72
#